data_AF-A0A9K3WRK5-F1
#
_entry.id   AF-A0A9K3WRK5-F1
#
_cell.length_a   1.000
_cell.length_b   1.000
_cell.length_c   1.000
_cell.angle_alpha   90.00
_cell.angle_beta   90.00
_cell.angle_gamma   90.00
#
_symmetry.space_group_name_H-M   'P 1'
#
loop_
_entity.id
_entity.type
_entity.pdbx_description
1 polymer ?
#
loop_
_entity_poly.entity_id
_entity_poly.type
_entity_poly.pdbx_seq_one_letter_code
_entity_poly.pdbx_strand_id
1 'polypeptide(L)'
;MKLKKYTNYIPSFYYDSVFEIPFEDLLHKNIKALFFDLDNTLIEPYQKTLNDKIYNLLINISKKFQIIILSNGAPKRPKYRVI
;
A
#
# COMPACT_ATOMS: atom_id res chain seq x y z
N MET A 1 4.18 34.73 4.41
CA MET A 1 3.20 33.72 3.95
C MET A 1 3.61 32.34 4.49
N LYS A 2 2.87 31.78 5.46
CA LYS A 2 3.24 30.51 6.15
C LYS A 2 2.88 29.28 5.28
N LEU A 3 3.69 28.99 4.26
CA LEU A 3 3.61 27.73 3.49
C LEU A 3 4.36 26.55 4.16
N LYS A 4 5.17 26.82 5.19
CA LYS A 4 6.01 25.83 5.89
C LYS A 4 5.26 24.67 6.57
N LYS A 5 3.94 24.74 6.72
CA LYS A 5 3.18 23.79 7.57
C LYS A 5 2.73 22.51 6.84
N TYR A 6 2.68 22.51 5.51
CA TYR A 6 2.08 21.41 4.74
C TYR A 6 3.07 20.58 3.91
N THR A 7 4.34 20.98 3.81
CA THR A 7 5.36 20.24 3.05
C THR A 7 5.53 18.81 3.56
N ASN A 8 5.26 18.56 4.85
CA ASN A 8 5.39 17.25 5.47
C ASN A 8 4.26 16.27 5.09
N TYR A 9 3.21 16.73 4.40
CA TYR A 9 2.10 15.90 3.92
C TYR A 9 2.13 15.71 2.41
N ILE A 10 3.18 16.21 1.74
CA ILE A 10 3.39 15.97 0.32
C ILE A 10 4.21 14.69 0.20
N PRO A 11 3.74 13.70 -0.57
CA PRO A 11 4.49 12.47 -0.74
C PRO A 11 5.80 12.76 -1.48
N SER A 12 6.89 12.14 -1.03
CA SER A 12 8.19 12.25 -1.71
C SER A 12 8.20 11.56 -3.08
N PHE A 13 7.25 10.66 -3.32
CA PHE A 13 7.09 9.91 -4.58
C PHE A 13 5.61 9.78 -4.91
N TYR A 14 5.28 9.88 -6.20
CA TYR A 14 3.93 9.70 -6.72
C TYR A 14 4.00 8.75 -7.93
N TYR A 15 3.11 7.75 -7.95
CA TYR A 15 3.00 6.76 -9.02
C TYR A 15 1.52 6.58 -9.36
N ASP A 16 1.21 6.36 -10.63
CA ASP A 16 -0.18 6.25 -11.10
C ASP A 16 -0.79 4.90 -10.71
N SER A 17 0.05 3.90 -10.46
CA SER A 17 -0.38 2.58 -10.02
C SER A 17 0.58 1.94 -9.01
N VAL A 18 0.04 1.08 -8.14
CA VAL A 18 0.84 0.23 -7.24
C VAL A 18 1.79 -0.70 -7.99
N PHE A 19 1.48 -1.04 -9.25
CA PHE A 19 2.32 -1.87 -10.12
C PHE A 19 3.57 -1.13 -10.63
N GLU A 20 3.61 0.20 -10.54
CA GLU A 20 4.73 1.03 -10.99
C GLU A 20 5.74 1.33 -9.87
N ILE A 21 5.40 0.97 -8.62
CA ILE A 21 6.29 1.19 -7.47
C ILE A 21 7.58 0.37 -7.66
N PRO A 22 8.77 1.01 -7.58
CA PRO A 22 10.04 0.32 -7.76
C PRO A 22 10.45 -0.45 -6.49
N PHE A 23 9.77 -1.57 -6.22
CA PHE A 23 9.97 -2.34 -4.99
C PHE A 23 11.41 -2.81 -4.79
N GLU A 24 12.16 -3.08 -5.86
CA GLU A 24 13.57 -3.47 -5.74
C GLU A 24 14.44 -2.32 -5.19
N ASP A 25 14.19 -1.08 -5.62
CA ASP A 25 14.89 0.09 -5.09
C ASP A 25 14.56 0.31 -3.61
N LEU A 26 13.32 0.03 -3.21
CA LEU A 26 12.92 0.08 -1.80
C LEU A 26 13.67 -0.98 -0.97
N LEU A 27 13.87 -2.17 -1.53
CA LEU A 27 14.65 -3.23 -0.88
C LEU A 27 16.12 -2.82 -0.73
N HIS A 28 16.72 -2.25 -1.78
CA HIS A 28 18.09 -1.73 -1.76
C HIS A 28 18.27 -0.61 -0.73
N LYS A 29 17.22 0.17 -0.46
CA LYS A 29 17.17 1.16 0.63
C LYS A 29 16.94 0.55 2.02
N ASN A 30 17.00 -0.78 2.14
CA ASN A 30 16.84 -1.53 3.37
C ASN A 30 15.46 -1.37 4.04
N ILE A 31 14.42 -1.02 3.27
CA ILE A 31 13.05 -0.99 3.77
C ILE A 31 12.60 -2.43 4.05
N LYS A 32 11.94 -2.63 5.20
CA LYS A 32 11.56 -3.97 5.69
C LYS A 32 10.07 -4.25 5.65
N ALA A 33 9.26 -3.20 5.73
CA ALA A 33 7.81 -3.31 5.80
C ALA A 33 7.15 -2.32 4.86
N LEU A 34 6.05 -2.75 4.25
CA LEU A 34 5.21 -1.92 3.39
C LEU A 34 3.80 -1.89 3.97
N PHE A 35 3.28 -0.68 4.11
CA PHE A 35 1.93 -0.44 4.60
C PHE A 35 1.07 0.00 3.41
N PHE A 36 -0.01 -0.73 3.18
CA PHE A 36 -0.98 -0.42 2.14
C PHE A 36 -2.31 -0.04 2.76
N ASP A 37 -2.92 1.02 2.24
CA ASP A 37 -4.36 1.21 2.39
C ASP A 37 -5.11 0.16 1.54
N LEU A 38 -6.37 -0.11 1.87
CA LEU A 38 -7.18 -1.11 1.19
C LEU A 38 -8.09 -0.49 0.13
N ASP A 39 -9.05 0.31 0.57
CA ASP A 39 -10.09 0.88 -0.28
C ASP A 39 -9.50 1.94 -1.22
N ASN A 40 -9.84 1.91 -2.51
CA ASN A 40 -9.27 2.78 -3.56
C ASN A 40 -7.74 2.66 -3.75
N THR A 41 -7.08 1.69 -3.10
CA THR A 41 -5.65 1.43 -3.26
C THR A 41 -5.40 0.03 -3.80
N LEU A 42 -5.84 -1.00 -3.06
CA LEU A 42 -5.68 -2.41 -3.45
C LEU A 42 -6.97 -3.02 -4.03
N ILE A 43 -8.12 -2.45 -3.71
CA ILE A 43 -9.43 -2.83 -4.25
C ILE A 43 -10.21 -1.62 -4.71
N GLU A 44 -11.02 -1.78 -5.75
CA GLU A 44 -12.01 -0.78 -6.10
C GLU A 44 -13.08 -0.68 -4.98
N PRO A 45 -13.70 0.50 -4.81
CA PRO A 45 -14.82 0.65 -3.91
C PRO A 45 -15.88 -0.42 -4.14
N TYR A 46 -16.38 -0.98 -3.03
CA TYR A 46 -17.48 -1.97 -3.02
C TYR A 46 -17.13 -3.37 -3.57
N GLN A 47 -15.93 -3.58 -4.11
CA GLN A 47 -15.45 -4.94 -4.39
C GLN A 47 -15.13 -5.67 -3.07
N LYS A 48 -15.50 -6.95 -3.00
CA LYS A 48 -15.27 -7.80 -1.82
C LYS A 48 -14.07 -8.73 -1.97
N THR A 49 -13.52 -8.83 -3.17
CA THR A 49 -12.48 -9.77 -3.54
C THR A 49 -11.31 -9.03 -4.18
N LEU A 50 -10.10 -9.48 -3.88
CA LEU A 50 -8.88 -8.99 -4.50
C LEU A 50 -8.82 -9.50 -5.95
N ASN A 51 -8.44 -8.65 -6.90
CA ASN A 51 -8.10 -9.10 -8.24
C ASN A 51 -6.80 -9.94 -8.19
N ASP A 52 -6.72 -11.01 -8.98
CA ASP A 52 -5.54 -11.87 -9.11
C ASP A 52 -4.25 -11.10 -9.35
N LYS A 53 -4.27 -9.99 -10.11
CA LYS A 53 -3.09 -9.14 -10.33
C LYS A 53 -2.55 -8.56 -9.03
N ILE A 54 -3.43 -8.00 -8.20
CA ILE A 54 -3.05 -7.44 -6.90
C ILE A 54 -2.62 -8.56 -5.95
N TYR A 55 -3.34 -9.69 -5.95
CA TYR A 55 -2.97 -10.84 -5.13
C TYR A 55 -1.55 -11.34 -5.45
N ASN A 56 -1.26 -11.55 -6.74
CA ASN A 56 0.05 -12.00 -7.20
C ASN A 56 1.14 -10.97 -6.91
N LEU A 57 0.84 -9.67 -7.03
CA LEU A 57 1.75 -8.61 -6.61
C LEU A 57 2.09 -8.77 -5.12
N LEU A 58 1.08 -8.80 -4.25
CA LEU A 58 1.27 -8.88 -2.80
C LEU A 58 2.06 -10.13 -2.38
N ILE A 59 1.76 -11.29 -2.98
CA ILE A 59 2.50 -12.54 -2.73
C ILE A 59 3.96 -12.45 -3.17
N ASN A 60 4.24 -11.77 -4.28
CA ASN A 60 5.60 -11.63 -4.76
C ASN A 60 6.42 -10.69 -3.89
N ILE A 61 5.84 -9.56 -3.46
CA ILE A 61 6.53 -8.61 -2.59
C ILE A 61 6.62 -9.12 -1.14
N SER A 62 5.69 -9.95 -0.66
CA SER A 62 5.75 -10.49 0.71
C SER A 62 6.94 -11.42 0.96
N LYS A 63 7.55 -11.96 -0.10
CA LYS A 63 8.81 -12.72 -0.02
C LYS A 63 10.00 -11.86 0.42
N LYS A 64 9.90 -10.54 0.26
CA LYS A 64 10.99 -9.57 0.49
C LYS A 64 10.65 -8.56 1.59
N PHE A 65 9.37 -8.29 1.79
CA PHE A 65 8.86 -7.28 2.72
C PHE A 65 7.81 -7.88 3.64
N GLN A 66 7.73 -7.39 4.88
CA GLN A 66 6.54 -7.58 5.71
C GLN A 66 5.41 -6.70 5.17
N ILE A 67 4.26 -7.30 4.84
CA ILE A 67 3.12 -6.58 4.28
C ILE A 67 2.08 -6.34 5.36
N ILE A 68 1.70 -5.08 5.55
CA ILE A 68 0.62 -4.67 6.45
C ILE A 68 -0.45 -3.97 5.63
N ILE A 69 -1.68 -4.47 5.71
CA ILE A 69 -2.85 -3.83 5.11
C ILE A 69 -3.62 -3.12 6.22
N LEU A 70 -3.80 -1.81 6.07
CA LEU A 70 -4.60 -0.95 6.94
C LEU A 70 -5.91 -0.60 6.23
N SER A 71 -7.05 -0.76 6.90
CA SER A 71 -8.34 -0.32 6.37
C SER A 71 -9.12 0.42 7.46
N ASN A 72 -9.65 1.58 7.10
CA ASN A 72 -10.56 2.35 7.95
C ASN A 72 -12.03 1.88 7.85
N GLY A 73 -12.30 0.74 7.19
CA GLY A 73 -13.63 0.18 7.07
C GLY A 73 -14.23 -0.25 8.42
N ALA A 74 -15.54 -0.07 8.57
CA ALA A 74 -16.30 -0.56 9.72
C ALA A 74 -16.06 -2.08 9.94
N PRO A 75 -16.13 -2.60 11.19
CA PRO A 75 -15.71 -3.95 11.58
C PRO A 75 -16.36 -5.13 10.84
N LYS A 76 -17.34 -4.91 9.95
CA LYS A 76 -17.81 -5.91 8.99
C LYS A 76 -16.79 -6.23 7.88
N ARG A 77 -15.69 -5.48 7.79
CA ARG A 77 -14.51 -5.77 6.96
C ARG A 77 -13.35 -6.19 7.87
N PRO A 78 -12.53 -7.20 7.53
CA PRO A 78 -11.40 -7.60 8.37
C PRO A 78 -10.43 -6.42 8.51
N LYS A 79 -10.19 -5.98 9.75
CA LYS A 79 -9.48 -4.72 10.06
C LYS A 79 -8.00 -4.72 9.68
N TYR A 80 -7.38 -5.89 9.58
CA TYR A 80 -5.99 -6.07 9.16
C TYR A 80 -5.77 -7.54 8.85
N ARG A 81 -5.04 -7.81 7.76
CA ARG A 81 -4.56 -9.15 7.41
C ARG A 81 -3.06 -9.03 7.19
N VAL A 82 -2.29 -9.69 8.05
CA VAL A 82 -0.85 -9.86 7.86
C VAL A 82 -0.68 -11.02 6.87
N ILE A 83 0.05 -10.77 5.78
CA ILE A 83 0.40 -11.77 4.76
C ILE A 83 1.92 -11.88 4.73
#